data_AF-A5E083-F1
#
_entry.id   AF-A5E083-F1
#
_cell.length_a   1.000
_cell.length_b   1.000
_cell.length_c   1.000
_cell.angle_alpha   90.00
_cell.angle_beta   90.00
_cell.angle_gamma   90.00
#
_symmetry.space_group_name_H-M   'P 1'
#
loop_
_entity.id
_entity.type
_entity.pdbx_description
1 polymer ?
#
loop_
_entity_poly.entity_id
_entity_poly.type
_entity_poly.pdbx_seq_one_letter_code
_entity_poly.pdbx_strand_id
1 'polypeptide(L)'
;MESPLNTTLGARLSAYLVTAKDFQRQRQRVNKRISKLRHELNIVTKDTKNYKAKEKTSGITQEQYDEDDRFGLVILLLAERDMLYALEIKSMLEIKSTSHATLLKTKMKRALTHADKLIKLSSSPSSSSPSSSQSDGNDNSKKRLRKQVEIYIFAALIAGQLSITTKQWLKALNAFSIAKCCLDYLYTEDSDKESYIKTLCTELIETSVDPSINLASSQLKISGDLKTLSRKYCHEQCFPQLSPVLGLIGEKYTKDIASSMQLQKEVDWRGHTAEIYNDEVAFKIQELTNDKKWLKYNDANQFDGVIASWISILDLHKRDTEKNQDDDDLEQKQSRAILLTYLNYNLLFTKLKRDLLLIGLLAGKAENSKDIVRLFNGIIQIVKELEDLPGVYNDEDLHYSLEHLEQYYEYKKNVVIAEAYQLSSRFAEALKIFDYVNKSLNFTPGEQYFKVDFPFDVSKNTEVAFFKVDLEKRILQCQINAQFEQTKEAACTKYTLENLSKYPAGLNALNVRTIEPILCKPVLFDIAYNYISYTKQPVTSVGNSAKQVQQEQQQQKQQQTENTDASPKKSGFFGIFRG
;
A
#
# COMPACT_ATOMS: atom_id res chain seq x y z
N MET A 1 22.70 -24.93 -21.32
CA MET A 1 22.08 -24.83 -19.98
C MET A 1 21.34 -23.51 -19.93
N GLU A 2 20.01 -23.53 -19.98
CA GLU A 2 19.22 -22.28 -20.07
C GLU A 2 19.00 -21.63 -18.71
N SER A 3 18.60 -22.40 -17.69
CA SER A 3 18.50 -21.95 -16.29
C SER A 3 18.94 -23.05 -15.31
N PRO A 4 20.08 -22.91 -14.61
CA PRO A 4 20.50 -23.82 -13.55
C PRO A 4 19.47 -23.98 -12.42
N LEU A 5 18.82 -22.90 -12.01
CA LEU A 5 17.90 -22.90 -10.85
C LEU A 5 16.58 -23.60 -11.18
N ASN A 6 16.01 -23.34 -12.36
CA ASN A 6 14.81 -24.02 -12.84
C ASN A 6 15.07 -25.52 -13.06
N THR A 7 16.20 -25.90 -13.68
CA THR A 7 16.52 -27.32 -13.94
C THR A 7 16.79 -28.15 -12.68
N THR A 8 17.04 -27.52 -11.53
CA THR A 8 17.26 -28.17 -10.23
C THR A 8 16.07 -27.99 -9.30
N LEU A 9 15.99 -26.85 -8.60
CA LEU A 9 14.95 -26.57 -7.61
C LEU A 9 13.57 -26.42 -8.26
N GLY A 10 13.47 -25.83 -9.45
CA GLY A 10 12.21 -25.77 -10.21
C GLY A 10 11.69 -27.16 -10.61
N ALA A 11 12.58 -28.07 -10.98
CA ALA A 11 12.25 -29.46 -11.26
C ALA A 11 11.90 -30.29 -10.01
N ARG A 12 12.21 -29.82 -8.79
CA ARG A 12 11.70 -30.40 -7.53
C ARG A 12 10.33 -29.86 -7.19
N LEU A 13 10.13 -28.54 -7.35
CA LEU A 13 8.92 -27.83 -7.00
C LEU A 13 7.73 -28.32 -7.82
N SER A 14 7.86 -28.31 -9.14
CA SER A 14 6.90 -28.91 -10.10
C SER A 14 6.67 -30.42 -9.92
N ALA A 15 7.54 -31.11 -9.18
CA ALA A 15 7.41 -32.54 -8.88
C ALA A 15 6.79 -32.83 -7.51
N TYR A 16 6.45 -31.81 -6.71
CA TYR A 16 5.79 -31.90 -5.40
C TYR A 16 6.33 -33.03 -4.50
N LEU A 17 7.66 -33.02 -4.28
CA LEU A 17 8.36 -34.09 -3.57
C LEU A 17 8.13 -33.98 -2.05
N VAL A 18 7.31 -34.87 -1.48
CA VAL A 18 7.01 -34.91 -0.04
C VAL A 18 7.67 -36.11 0.65
N THR A 19 7.59 -37.32 0.09
CA THR A 19 8.05 -38.53 0.78
C THR A 19 9.46 -38.99 0.38
N ALA A 20 10.10 -39.78 1.24
CA ALA A 20 11.39 -40.42 0.93
C ALA A 20 11.37 -41.22 -0.39
N LYS A 21 10.23 -41.84 -0.75
CA LYS A 21 10.07 -42.57 -2.01
C LYS A 21 10.05 -41.64 -3.23
N ASP A 22 9.52 -40.43 -3.08
CA ASP A 22 9.48 -39.43 -4.15
C ASP A 22 10.88 -38.87 -4.42
N PHE A 23 11.63 -38.54 -3.37
CA PHE A 23 13.04 -38.17 -3.48
C PHE A 23 13.87 -39.29 -4.14
N GLN A 24 13.65 -40.55 -3.76
CA GLN A 24 14.28 -41.71 -4.40
C GLN A 24 13.95 -41.80 -5.89
N ARG A 25 12.67 -41.62 -6.27
CA ARG A 25 12.20 -41.66 -7.67
C ARG A 25 12.79 -40.51 -8.49
N GLN A 26 12.86 -39.30 -7.93
CA GLN A 26 13.47 -38.14 -8.59
C GLN A 26 14.98 -38.34 -8.77
N ARG A 27 15.68 -38.84 -7.73
CA ARG A 27 17.11 -39.19 -7.82
C ARG A 27 17.37 -40.24 -8.92
N GLN A 28 16.49 -41.21 -9.11
CA GLN A 28 16.58 -42.17 -10.22
C GLN A 28 16.38 -41.51 -11.60
N ARG A 29 15.43 -40.56 -11.74
CA ARG A 29 15.24 -39.78 -12.98
C ARG A 29 16.50 -38.95 -13.31
N VAL A 30 17.04 -38.24 -12.32
CA VAL A 30 18.29 -37.46 -12.45
C VAL A 30 19.46 -38.36 -12.84
N ASN A 31 19.62 -39.54 -12.21
CA ASN A 31 20.62 -40.53 -12.61
C ASN A 31 20.49 -40.98 -14.07
N LYS A 32 19.27 -41.26 -14.55
CA LYS A 32 19.03 -41.61 -15.96
C LYS A 32 19.40 -40.45 -16.90
N ARG A 33 19.11 -39.20 -16.52
CA ARG A 33 19.51 -37.99 -17.29
C ARG A 33 21.03 -37.82 -17.33
N ILE A 34 21.73 -37.96 -16.21
CA ILE A 34 23.21 -37.95 -16.14
C ILE A 34 23.80 -39.05 -17.03
N SER A 35 23.23 -40.26 -17.01
CA SER A 35 23.69 -41.36 -17.84
C SER A 35 23.58 -41.02 -19.34
N LYS A 36 22.42 -40.53 -19.79
CA LYS A 36 22.22 -40.10 -21.19
C LYS A 36 23.24 -39.03 -21.62
N LEU A 37 23.38 -37.96 -20.82
CA LEU A 37 24.33 -36.87 -21.11
C LEU A 37 25.79 -37.34 -21.15
N ARG A 38 26.19 -38.27 -20.28
CA ARG A 38 27.53 -38.89 -20.33
C ARG A 38 27.75 -39.66 -21.63
N HIS A 39 26.71 -40.29 -22.20
CA HIS A 39 26.79 -40.97 -23.51
C HIS A 39 26.84 -39.95 -24.66
N GLU A 40 25.97 -38.94 -24.66
CA GLU A 40 25.96 -37.86 -25.66
C GLU A 40 27.32 -37.15 -25.76
N LEU A 41 27.94 -36.86 -24.61
CA LEU A 41 29.25 -36.20 -24.51
C LEU A 41 30.45 -37.17 -24.55
N ASN A 42 30.24 -38.47 -24.81
CA ASN A 42 31.29 -39.49 -24.88
C ASN A 42 32.23 -39.57 -23.64
N ILE A 43 31.70 -39.23 -22.46
CA ILE A 43 32.41 -39.24 -21.16
C ILE A 43 32.29 -40.61 -20.46
N VAL A 44 31.58 -41.58 -21.06
CA VAL A 44 31.39 -42.93 -20.48
C VAL A 44 32.69 -43.72 -20.46
N THR A 45 33.05 -44.21 -19.27
CA THR A 45 34.16 -45.13 -19.05
C THR A 45 33.66 -46.57 -18.98
N LYS A 46 34.22 -47.45 -19.81
CA LYS A 46 33.93 -48.91 -19.80
C LYS A 46 34.88 -49.71 -18.88
N ASP A 47 36.02 -49.13 -18.50
CA ASP A 47 37.00 -49.77 -17.61
C ASP A 47 36.56 -49.64 -16.15
N THR A 48 36.02 -50.73 -15.61
CA THR A 48 35.56 -50.82 -14.21
C THR A 48 36.69 -51.08 -13.22
N LYS A 49 37.84 -51.62 -13.66
CA LYS A 49 38.96 -51.97 -12.78
C LYS A 49 39.77 -50.74 -12.40
N ASN A 50 40.05 -49.87 -13.37
CA ASN A 50 40.80 -48.62 -13.16
C ASN A 50 39.92 -47.37 -13.24
N TYR A 51 38.64 -47.48 -12.84
CA TYR A 51 37.63 -46.43 -13.00
C TYR A 51 38.07 -45.06 -12.44
N LYS A 52 38.63 -45.01 -11.22
CA LYS A 52 39.08 -43.75 -10.58
C LYS A 52 40.13 -42.98 -11.38
N ALA A 53 41.04 -43.68 -12.07
CA ALA A 53 42.11 -43.06 -12.86
C ALA A 53 41.63 -42.65 -14.26
N LYS A 54 40.55 -43.27 -14.76
CA LYS A 54 40.02 -43.05 -16.11
C LYS A 54 38.73 -42.23 -16.16
N GLU A 55 38.10 -41.92 -15.01
CA GLU A 55 36.87 -41.12 -14.95
C GLU A 55 37.08 -39.69 -15.44
N LYS A 56 36.66 -39.43 -16.67
CA LYS A 56 36.73 -38.12 -17.31
C LYS A 56 35.84 -37.05 -16.65
N THR A 57 34.78 -37.41 -15.91
CA THR A 57 33.88 -36.40 -15.30
C THR A 57 34.49 -35.65 -14.11
N SER A 58 35.57 -36.15 -13.51
CA SER A 58 36.29 -35.42 -12.44
C SER A 58 37.28 -34.39 -12.99
N GLY A 59 37.69 -34.53 -14.26
CA GLY A 59 38.66 -33.69 -14.96
C GLY A 59 38.07 -32.97 -16.17
N ILE A 60 36.80 -32.56 -16.09
CA ILE A 60 36.20 -31.65 -17.07
C ILE A 60 36.96 -30.32 -17.00
N THR A 61 37.55 -29.89 -18.11
CA THR A 61 38.32 -28.64 -18.20
C THR A 61 37.42 -27.44 -18.51
N GLN A 62 37.94 -26.23 -18.32
CA GLN A 62 37.23 -25.00 -18.65
C GLN A 62 36.93 -24.89 -20.15
N GLU A 63 37.89 -25.30 -20.99
CA GLU A 63 37.75 -25.35 -22.46
C GLU A 63 36.51 -26.18 -22.88
N GLN A 64 36.31 -27.36 -22.28
CA GLN A 64 35.14 -28.21 -22.55
C GLN A 64 33.82 -27.58 -22.10
N TYR A 65 33.84 -26.73 -21.05
CA TYR A 65 32.65 -26.01 -20.60
C TYR A 65 32.28 -24.88 -21.57
N ASP A 66 33.28 -24.17 -22.11
CA ASP A 66 33.06 -23.11 -23.10
C ASP A 66 32.65 -23.67 -24.47
N GLU A 67 33.10 -24.88 -24.84
CA GLU A 67 32.67 -25.61 -26.04
C GLU A 67 31.21 -26.13 -25.96
N ASP A 68 30.79 -26.75 -24.84
CA ASP A 68 29.40 -27.18 -24.64
C ASP A 68 28.91 -27.00 -23.18
N ASP A 69 27.97 -26.07 -23.03
CA ASP A 69 27.10 -25.81 -21.88
C ASP A 69 26.55 -27.11 -21.19
N ARG A 70 26.44 -28.24 -21.90
CA ARG A 70 26.04 -29.56 -21.35
C ARG A 70 27.05 -30.13 -20.36
N PHE A 71 28.35 -29.88 -20.49
CA PHE A 71 29.36 -30.32 -19.51
C PHE A 71 29.07 -29.73 -18.12
N GLY A 72 28.74 -28.44 -18.07
CA GLY A 72 28.25 -27.78 -16.85
C GLY A 72 26.96 -28.42 -16.30
N LEU A 73 26.04 -28.79 -17.19
CA LEU A 73 24.77 -29.45 -16.81
C LEU A 73 24.99 -30.84 -16.20
N VAL A 74 26.02 -31.60 -16.64
CA VAL A 74 26.41 -32.86 -15.98
C VAL A 74 26.87 -32.61 -14.54
N ILE A 75 27.69 -31.56 -14.29
CA ILE A 75 28.18 -31.22 -12.95
C ILE A 75 27.04 -30.76 -12.04
N LEU A 76 26.14 -29.91 -12.55
CA LEU A 76 24.94 -29.46 -11.85
C LEU A 76 24.05 -30.65 -11.43
N LEU A 77 23.78 -31.58 -12.35
CA LEU A 77 22.97 -32.77 -12.04
C LEU A 77 23.67 -33.72 -11.06
N LEU A 78 25.00 -33.78 -11.02
CA LEU A 78 25.74 -34.55 -10.01
C LEU A 78 25.57 -33.97 -8.60
N ALA A 79 25.59 -32.63 -8.46
CA ALA A 79 25.27 -31.95 -7.21
C ALA A 79 23.80 -32.18 -6.81
N GLU A 80 22.88 -32.01 -7.76
CA GLU A 80 21.43 -32.24 -7.59
C GLU A 80 21.13 -33.67 -7.09
N ARG A 81 21.74 -34.68 -7.70
CA ARG A 81 21.58 -36.09 -7.28
C ARG A 81 22.03 -36.32 -5.83
N ASP A 82 23.20 -35.77 -5.47
CA ASP A 82 23.76 -35.97 -4.12
C ASP A 82 22.93 -35.19 -3.07
N MET A 83 22.35 -34.04 -3.44
CA MET A 83 21.39 -33.29 -2.62
C MET A 83 20.03 -34.00 -2.47
N LEU A 84 19.47 -34.57 -3.55
CA LEU A 84 18.25 -35.40 -3.47
C LEU A 84 18.45 -36.63 -2.58
N TYR A 85 19.64 -37.25 -2.61
CA TYR A 85 19.97 -38.32 -1.67
C TYR A 85 20.06 -37.80 -0.23
N ALA A 86 20.59 -36.60 0.00
CA ALA A 86 20.57 -35.99 1.32
C ALA A 86 19.13 -35.77 1.83
N LEU A 87 18.21 -35.29 1.00
CA LEU A 87 16.79 -35.10 1.36
C LEU A 87 16.03 -36.43 1.59
N GLU A 88 16.31 -37.45 0.78
CA GLU A 88 15.83 -38.83 1.01
C GLU A 88 16.27 -39.34 2.39
N ILE A 89 17.54 -39.13 2.77
CA ILE A 89 18.04 -39.53 4.10
C ILE A 89 17.40 -38.68 5.20
N LYS A 90 17.21 -37.36 5.00
CA LYS A 90 16.57 -36.47 5.98
C LYS A 90 15.15 -36.95 6.32
N SER A 91 14.31 -37.16 5.30
CA SER A 91 12.93 -37.67 5.48
C SER A 91 12.89 -39.09 6.07
N MET A 92 13.89 -39.95 5.78
CA MET A 92 14.02 -41.23 6.47
C MET A 92 14.42 -41.09 7.95
N LEU A 93 15.26 -40.11 8.31
CA LEU A 93 15.68 -39.86 9.69
C LEU A 93 14.55 -39.30 10.56
N GLU A 94 13.67 -38.48 9.98
CA GLU A 94 12.44 -37.98 10.62
C GLU A 94 11.49 -39.12 11.02
N ILE A 95 11.47 -40.23 10.26
CA ILE A 95 10.64 -41.42 10.52
C ILE A 95 11.40 -42.50 11.31
N LYS A 96 12.74 -42.60 11.17
CA LYS A 96 13.57 -43.67 11.75
C LYS A 96 14.87 -43.14 12.35
N SER A 97 14.97 -43.17 13.68
CA SER A 97 16.11 -42.71 14.49
C SER A 97 17.39 -43.58 14.35
N THR A 98 17.91 -43.74 13.14
CA THR A 98 19.04 -44.64 12.80
C THR A 98 20.28 -43.87 12.34
N SER A 99 21.44 -44.54 12.31
CA SER A 99 22.79 -43.96 12.17
C SER A 99 23.13 -43.34 10.79
N HIS A 100 22.15 -42.89 10.01
CA HIS A 100 22.36 -42.31 8.67
C HIS A 100 22.73 -40.82 8.67
N ALA A 101 22.83 -40.17 9.83
CA ALA A 101 23.21 -38.76 9.97
C ALA A 101 24.64 -38.45 9.48
N THR A 102 25.56 -39.42 9.54
CA THR A 102 26.90 -39.30 8.94
C THR A 102 26.83 -39.32 7.41
N LEU A 103 26.07 -40.28 6.84
CA LEU A 103 25.84 -40.39 5.41
C LEU A 103 25.21 -39.10 4.85
N LEU A 104 24.19 -38.55 5.50
CA LEU A 104 23.58 -37.25 5.19
C LEU A 104 24.64 -36.16 4.98
N LYS A 105 25.52 -35.97 5.98
CA LYS A 105 26.61 -34.98 5.95
C LYS A 105 27.60 -35.25 4.82
N THR A 106 27.95 -36.51 4.53
CA THR A 106 28.84 -36.83 3.41
C THR A 106 28.22 -36.52 2.03
N LYS A 107 26.91 -36.71 1.87
CA LYS A 107 26.22 -36.39 0.60
C LYS A 107 26.09 -34.88 0.40
N MET A 108 25.73 -34.13 1.44
CA MET A 108 25.73 -32.66 1.38
C MET A 108 27.13 -32.09 1.08
N LYS A 109 28.19 -32.58 1.74
CA LYS A 109 29.58 -32.17 1.43
C LYS A 109 29.96 -32.44 -0.02
N ARG A 110 29.57 -33.59 -0.58
CA ARG A 110 29.83 -33.93 -1.99
C ARG A 110 29.05 -33.02 -2.95
N ALA A 111 27.78 -32.73 -2.66
CA ALA A 111 26.99 -31.79 -3.46
C ALA A 111 27.65 -30.40 -3.49
N LEU A 112 28.13 -29.92 -2.34
CA LEU A 112 28.90 -28.67 -2.23
C LEU A 112 30.17 -28.72 -3.07
N THR A 113 30.99 -29.77 -2.99
CA THR A 113 32.20 -29.88 -3.85
C THR A 113 31.92 -29.96 -5.35
N HIS A 114 30.72 -30.39 -5.76
CA HIS A 114 30.30 -30.33 -7.17
C HIS A 114 29.84 -28.90 -7.55
N ALA A 115 29.14 -28.20 -6.66
CA ALA A 115 28.75 -26.80 -6.85
C ALA A 115 29.98 -25.86 -6.91
N ASP A 116 30.96 -26.02 -6.00
CA ASP A 116 32.23 -25.29 -6.00
C ASP A 116 33.00 -25.44 -7.32
N LYS A 117 32.99 -26.63 -7.92
CA LYS A 117 33.61 -26.90 -9.23
C LYS A 117 32.87 -26.16 -10.34
N LEU A 118 31.54 -26.15 -10.30
CA LEU A 118 30.71 -25.43 -11.27
C LEU A 118 30.91 -23.91 -11.17
N ILE A 119 31.01 -23.37 -9.95
CA ILE A 119 31.38 -21.97 -9.69
C ILE A 119 32.71 -21.65 -10.37
N LYS A 120 33.77 -22.43 -10.09
CA LYS A 120 35.13 -22.19 -10.64
C LYS A 120 35.18 -22.24 -12.17
N LEU A 121 34.41 -23.13 -12.79
CA LEU A 121 34.27 -23.18 -14.25
C LEU A 121 33.50 -21.96 -14.79
N SER A 122 32.48 -21.48 -14.07
CA SER A 122 31.68 -20.32 -14.49
C SER A 122 32.36 -18.96 -14.27
N SER A 123 33.28 -18.86 -13.30
CA SER A 123 33.85 -17.59 -12.82
C SER A 123 35.06 -17.08 -13.57
N SER A 124 35.65 -17.89 -14.46
CA SER A 124 36.90 -17.57 -15.15
C SER A 124 36.62 -16.86 -16.49
N PRO A 125 37.22 -15.68 -16.76
CA PRO A 125 37.07 -14.99 -18.04
C PRO A 125 38.03 -15.60 -19.08
N SER A 126 37.58 -16.65 -19.76
CA SER A 126 38.34 -17.29 -20.85
C SER A 126 38.52 -16.32 -22.02
N SER A 127 39.77 -15.95 -22.27
CA SER A 127 40.22 -15.12 -23.38
C SER A 127 40.08 -15.87 -24.73
N SER A 128 38.91 -15.82 -25.35
CA SER A 128 38.78 -16.06 -26.80
C SER A 128 37.63 -15.24 -27.38
N SER A 129 37.98 -14.25 -28.20
CA SER A 129 37.03 -13.61 -29.10
C SER A 129 36.70 -14.57 -30.24
N PRO A 130 35.43 -14.70 -30.63
CA PRO A 130 35.05 -14.73 -32.02
C PRO A 130 34.89 -13.28 -32.49
N SER A 131 35.66 -12.92 -33.51
CA SER A 131 35.51 -11.66 -34.22
C SER A 131 34.15 -11.55 -34.93
N SER A 132 33.80 -10.31 -35.26
CA SER A 132 32.75 -9.87 -36.18
C SER A 132 31.29 -9.80 -35.68
N SER A 133 30.83 -8.54 -35.65
CA SER A 133 29.53 -8.06 -36.13
C SER A 133 28.28 -8.17 -35.24
N GLN A 134 27.60 -7.02 -35.15
CA GLN A 134 26.17 -6.81 -34.82
C GLN A 134 25.71 -7.00 -33.36
N SER A 135 25.50 -5.86 -32.70
CA SER A 135 24.36 -5.43 -31.84
C SER A 135 23.67 -6.33 -30.80
N ASP A 136 23.93 -7.64 -30.71
CA ASP A 136 23.23 -8.56 -29.79
C ASP A 136 24.02 -8.85 -28.49
N GLY A 137 25.18 -8.19 -28.32
CA GLY A 137 26.16 -8.49 -27.27
C GLY A 137 25.69 -8.24 -25.82
N ASN A 138 24.64 -7.43 -25.62
CA ASN A 138 24.15 -7.09 -24.27
C ASN A 138 23.29 -8.20 -23.64
N ASP A 139 22.64 -9.01 -24.48
CA ASP A 139 21.71 -10.04 -24.05
C ASP A 139 22.44 -11.31 -23.59
N ASN A 140 23.51 -11.67 -24.29
CA ASN A 140 24.30 -12.86 -23.97
C ASN A 140 25.18 -12.68 -22.72
N SER A 141 25.70 -11.47 -22.49
CA SER A 141 26.40 -11.13 -21.24
C SER A 141 25.44 -11.16 -20.04
N LYS A 142 24.25 -10.56 -20.16
CA LYS A 142 23.19 -10.62 -19.13
C LYS A 142 22.73 -12.07 -18.85
N LYS A 143 22.54 -12.88 -19.89
CA LYS A 143 22.23 -14.33 -19.76
C LYS A 143 23.36 -15.09 -19.05
N ARG A 144 24.64 -14.80 -19.32
CA ARG A 144 25.78 -15.41 -18.62
C ARG A 144 25.81 -15.02 -17.14
N LEU A 145 25.61 -13.74 -16.83
CA LEU A 145 25.52 -13.23 -15.45
C LEU A 145 24.38 -13.92 -14.67
N ARG A 146 23.19 -14.02 -15.28
CA ARG A 146 22.03 -14.73 -14.71
C ARG A 146 22.34 -16.19 -14.39
N LYS A 147 22.90 -16.95 -15.35
CA LYS A 147 23.31 -18.35 -15.12
C LYS A 147 24.29 -18.45 -13.95
N GLN A 148 25.24 -17.51 -13.84
CA GLN A 148 26.24 -17.48 -12.79
C GLN A 148 25.59 -17.24 -11.41
N VAL A 149 24.71 -16.23 -11.29
CA VAL A 149 23.95 -15.96 -10.05
C VAL A 149 23.06 -17.15 -9.64
N GLU A 150 22.39 -17.79 -10.59
CA GLU A 150 21.59 -19.00 -10.33
C GLU A 150 22.43 -20.18 -9.78
N ILE A 151 23.65 -20.38 -10.29
CA ILE A 151 24.61 -21.37 -9.76
C ILE A 151 25.02 -21.01 -8.32
N TYR A 152 25.28 -19.73 -8.05
CA TYR A 152 25.65 -19.27 -6.72
C TYR A 152 24.52 -19.41 -5.69
N ILE A 153 23.27 -19.12 -6.05
CA ILE A 153 22.09 -19.38 -5.19
C ILE A 153 22.01 -20.87 -4.84
N PHE A 154 22.14 -21.75 -5.83
CA PHE A 154 22.08 -23.19 -5.61
C PHE A 154 23.21 -23.68 -4.68
N ALA A 155 24.42 -23.15 -4.83
CA ALA A 155 25.56 -23.44 -3.94
C ALA A 155 25.32 -22.91 -2.52
N ALA A 156 24.84 -21.68 -2.38
CA ALA A 156 24.55 -21.03 -1.10
C ALA A 156 23.46 -21.79 -0.32
N LEU A 157 22.38 -22.23 -0.97
CA LEU A 157 21.34 -23.05 -0.36
C LEU A 157 21.86 -24.43 0.12
N ILE A 158 22.76 -25.07 -0.64
CA ILE A 158 23.43 -26.31 -0.20
C ILE A 158 24.34 -26.05 1.01
N ALA A 159 25.11 -24.96 1.00
CA ALA A 159 26.01 -24.58 2.09
C ALA A 159 25.25 -24.22 3.39
N GLY A 160 24.14 -23.48 3.27
CA GLY A 160 23.25 -23.14 4.38
C GLY A 160 22.59 -24.38 4.98
N GLN A 161 22.01 -25.25 4.14
CA GLN A 161 21.39 -26.49 4.61
C GLN A 161 22.40 -27.42 5.27
N LEU A 162 23.63 -27.52 4.76
CA LEU A 162 24.73 -28.24 5.40
C LEU A 162 25.04 -27.64 6.77
N SER A 163 25.18 -26.31 6.86
CA SER A 163 25.50 -25.59 8.10
C SER A 163 24.46 -25.79 9.20
N ILE A 164 23.17 -25.88 8.85
CA ILE A 164 22.11 -26.29 9.78
C ILE A 164 22.36 -27.72 10.30
N THR A 165 22.62 -28.70 9.41
CA THR A 165 22.86 -30.10 9.86
C THR A 165 24.13 -30.27 10.70
N THR A 166 25.06 -29.33 10.64
CA THR A 166 26.27 -29.28 11.48
C THR A 166 26.13 -28.36 12.70
N LYS A 167 24.97 -27.71 12.89
CA LYS A 167 24.69 -26.72 13.95
C LYS A 167 25.65 -25.51 13.94
N GLN A 168 26.15 -25.11 12.77
CA GLN A 168 27.03 -23.95 12.60
C GLN A 168 26.21 -22.73 12.21
N TRP A 169 25.55 -22.11 13.20
CA TRP A 169 24.52 -21.09 12.98
C TRP A 169 25.01 -19.82 12.25
N LEU A 170 26.19 -19.28 12.61
CA LEU A 170 26.77 -18.12 11.91
C LEU A 170 27.01 -18.41 10.41
N LYS A 171 27.54 -19.59 10.08
CA LYS A 171 27.74 -20.00 8.68
C LYS A 171 26.43 -20.28 7.96
N ALA A 172 25.41 -20.77 8.66
CA ALA A 172 24.08 -20.90 8.09
C ALA A 172 23.51 -19.52 7.75
N LEU A 173 23.54 -18.59 8.70
CA LEU A 173 23.06 -17.22 8.55
C LEU A 173 23.70 -16.52 7.35
N ASN A 174 25.04 -16.58 7.24
CA ASN A 174 25.82 -16.05 6.11
C ASN A 174 25.46 -16.71 4.75
N ALA A 175 25.33 -18.04 4.70
CA ALA A 175 25.01 -18.70 3.44
C ALA A 175 23.57 -18.40 2.98
N PHE A 176 22.61 -18.31 3.91
CA PHE A 176 21.23 -17.96 3.58
C PHE A 176 21.04 -16.46 3.32
N SER A 177 21.81 -15.59 3.95
CA SER A 177 21.78 -14.16 3.65
C SER A 177 22.28 -13.88 2.23
N ILE A 178 23.40 -14.49 1.83
CA ILE A 178 23.89 -14.42 0.44
C ILE A 178 22.81 -14.94 -0.52
N ALA A 179 22.17 -16.08 -0.20
CA ALA A 179 21.07 -16.60 -1.02
C ALA A 179 19.90 -15.60 -1.13
N LYS A 180 19.52 -14.92 -0.03
CA LYS A 180 18.45 -13.90 -0.04
C LYS A 180 18.78 -12.72 -0.94
N CYS A 181 19.97 -12.11 -0.77
CA CYS A 181 20.41 -10.98 -1.62
C CYS A 181 20.48 -11.35 -3.10
N CYS A 182 20.89 -12.59 -3.43
CA CYS A 182 20.89 -13.09 -4.80
C CYS A 182 19.47 -13.29 -5.37
N LEU A 183 18.53 -13.80 -4.56
CA LEU A 183 17.14 -14.02 -4.95
C LEU A 183 16.37 -12.69 -5.11
N ASP A 184 16.60 -11.71 -4.23
CA ASP A 184 16.06 -10.35 -4.35
C ASP A 184 16.53 -9.66 -5.65
N TYR A 185 17.79 -9.87 -6.05
CA TYR A 185 18.33 -9.40 -7.32
C TYR A 185 17.64 -10.08 -8.52
N LEU A 186 17.54 -11.42 -8.54
CA LEU A 186 16.82 -12.14 -9.61
C LEU A 186 15.34 -11.75 -9.71
N TYR A 187 14.68 -11.51 -8.57
CA TYR A 187 13.28 -11.06 -8.52
C TYR A 187 13.08 -9.69 -9.17
N THR A 188 14.10 -8.82 -9.14
CA THR A 188 14.03 -7.46 -9.68
C THR A 188 14.53 -7.35 -11.13
N GLU A 189 15.38 -8.29 -11.58
CA GLU A 189 15.86 -8.37 -12.97
C GLU A 189 14.76 -8.73 -13.99
N ASP A 190 13.77 -9.53 -13.58
CA ASP A 190 12.63 -9.98 -14.40
C ASP A 190 11.49 -8.95 -14.39
N SER A 191 11.64 -7.88 -15.20
CA SER A 191 10.61 -6.83 -15.35
C SER A 191 9.37 -7.26 -16.15
N ASP A 192 9.42 -8.39 -16.86
CA ASP A 192 8.40 -8.79 -17.84
C ASP A 192 7.65 -10.07 -17.44
N LYS A 193 6.38 -9.88 -17.06
CA LYS A 193 5.33 -10.89 -16.86
C LYS A 193 5.53 -11.82 -15.65
N GLU A 194 4.48 -12.56 -15.32
CA GLU A 194 4.46 -13.59 -14.25
C GLU A 194 5.34 -14.77 -14.64
N SER A 195 6.66 -14.59 -14.53
CA SER A 195 7.62 -15.66 -14.82
C SER A 195 7.55 -16.74 -13.73
N TYR A 196 7.57 -18.01 -14.15
CA TYR A 196 7.70 -19.16 -13.24
C TYR A 196 8.91 -19.02 -12.28
N ILE A 197 9.92 -18.28 -12.71
CA ILE A 197 11.13 -17.99 -11.94
C ILE A 197 10.83 -17.03 -10.78
N LYS A 198 9.95 -16.05 -10.97
CA LYS A 198 9.50 -15.13 -9.90
C LYS A 198 8.78 -15.89 -8.79
N THR A 199 7.82 -16.75 -9.14
CA THR A 199 7.11 -17.64 -8.20
C THR A 199 8.08 -18.58 -7.48
N LEU A 200 9.05 -19.15 -8.20
CA LEU A 200 10.09 -19.98 -7.60
C LEU A 200 10.99 -19.19 -6.63
N CYS A 201 11.34 -17.95 -6.94
CA CYS A 201 12.11 -17.10 -6.04
C CYS A 201 11.32 -16.79 -4.76
N THR A 202 10.04 -16.41 -4.85
CA THR A 202 9.20 -16.16 -3.67
C THR A 202 9.00 -17.41 -2.83
N GLU A 203 8.68 -18.55 -3.44
CA GLU A 203 8.52 -19.82 -2.70
C GLU A 203 9.82 -20.30 -2.05
N LEU A 204 10.98 -20.09 -2.68
CA LEU A 204 12.29 -20.39 -2.06
C LEU A 204 12.59 -19.46 -0.88
N ILE A 205 12.27 -18.16 -0.99
CA ILE A 205 12.42 -17.21 0.12
C ILE A 205 11.55 -17.64 1.29
N GLU A 206 10.24 -17.83 1.07
CA GLU A 206 9.26 -18.13 2.11
C GLU A 206 9.43 -19.53 2.72
N THR A 207 9.73 -20.56 1.92
CA THR A 207 9.77 -21.96 2.38
C THR A 207 11.14 -22.36 2.95
N SER A 208 12.24 -21.75 2.46
CA SER A 208 13.59 -22.24 2.77
C SER A 208 14.52 -21.19 3.38
N VAL A 209 14.54 -19.95 2.88
CA VAL A 209 15.50 -18.93 3.31
C VAL A 209 15.03 -18.25 4.59
N ASP A 210 13.83 -17.70 4.62
CA ASP A 210 13.36 -16.94 5.79
C ASP A 210 13.15 -17.80 7.05
N PRO A 211 12.60 -19.04 6.96
CA PRO A 211 12.56 -19.94 8.12
C PRO A 211 13.94 -20.36 8.62
N SER A 212 14.94 -20.50 7.74
CA SER A 212 16.30 -20.86 8.15
C SER A 212 17.08 -19.71 8.75
N ILE A 213 16.87 -18.48 8.26
CA ILE A 213 17.40 -17.24 8.86
C ILE A 213 16.80 -17.04 10.25
N ASN A 214 15.47 -17.16 10.41
CA ASN A 214 14.80 -17.06 11.71
C ASN A 214 15.26 -18.12 12.71
N LEU A 215 15.49 -19.35 12.23
CA LEU A 215 16.04 -20.41 13.08
C LEU A 215 17.47 -20.07 13.52
N ALA A 216 18.33 -19.59 12.60
CA ALA A 216 19.70 -19.20 12.94
C ALA A 216 19.77 -17.98 13.87
N SER A 217 18.94 -16.95 13.65
CA SER A 217 18.89 -15.73 14.47
C SER A 217 18.40 -16.03 15.88
N SER A 218 17.34 -16.85 16.02
CA SER A 218 16.84 -17.33 17.31
C SER A 218 17.91 -18.09 18.11
N GLN A 219 18.67 -18.99 17.45
CA GLN A 219 19.75 -19.74 18.11
C GLN A 219 20.95 -18.86 18.49
N LEU A 220 21.19 -17.77 17.76
CA LEU A 220 22.23 -16.78 18.06
C LEU A 220 21.76 -15.64 18.98
N LYS A 221 20.46 -15.58 19.30
CA LYS A 221 19.79 -14.48 20.02
C LYS A 221 19.97 -13.11 19.34
N ILE A 222 20.04 -13.08 18.01
CA ILE A 222 20.11 -11.83 17.23
C ILE A 222 18.68 -11.42 16.87
N SER A 223 18.31 -10.18 17.19
CA SER A 223 17.02 -9.57 16.82
C SER A 223 17.17 -8.60 15.64
N GLY A 224 16.12 -8.45 14.83
CA GLY A 224 16.03 -7.52 13.69
C GLY A 224 15.41 -8.14 12.43
N ASP A 225 14.87 -7.31 11.54
CA ASP A 225 14.28 -7.72 10.26
C ASP A 225 15.24 -8.57 9.42
N LEU A 226 14.70 -9.63 8.82
CA LEU A 226 15.41 -10.60 8.00
C LEU A 226 16.11 -9.95 6.80
N LYS A 227 15.59 -8.86 6.22
CA LYS A 227 16.27 -8.17 5.09
C LYS A 227 17.49 -7.40 5.58
N THR A 228 17.36 -6.63 6.65
CA THR A 228 18.48 -5.93 7.30
C THR A 228 19.53 -6.90 7.82
N LEU A 229 19.10 -7.97 8.49
CA LEU A 229 19.96 -9.05 8.96
C LEU A 229 20.70 -9.71 7.80
N SER A 230 20.03 -9.99 6.68
CA SER A 230 20.69 -10.58 5.52
C SER A 230 21.80 -9.69 4.98
N ARG A 231 21.55 -8.39 4.81
CA ARG A 231 22.57 -7.45 4.31
C ARG A 231 23.78 -7.39 5.23
N LYS A 232 23.56 -7.29 6.56
CA LYS A 232 24.63 -7.28 7.58
C LYS A 232 25.50 -8.54 7.48
N TYR A 233 24.89 -9.72 7.45
CA TYR A 233 25.62 -11.00 7.49
C TYR A 233 26.14 -11.50 6.14
N CYS A 234 25.81 -10.86 5.02
CA CYS A 234 26.40 -11.13 3.70
C CYS A 234 27.91 -10.84 3.65
N HIS A 235 28.39 -9.82 4.37
CA HIS A 235 29.79 -9.36 4.27
C HIS A 235 30.79 -10.21 5.07
N GLU A 236 30.32 -11.05 5.99
CA GLU A 236 31.19 -11.98 6.71
C GLU A 236 31.82 -13.00 5.73
N GLN A 237 33.15 -13.15 5.75
CA GLN A 237 33.84 -14.05 4.81
C GLN A 237 33.86 -15.53 5.28
N CYS A 238 32.72 -16.05 5.74
CA CYS A 238 32.59 -17.45 6.13
C CYS A 238 32.75 -18.43 4.95
N PHE A 239 32.44 -18.00 3.73
CA PHE A 239 32.59 -18.78 2.50
C PHE A 239 33.31 -17.97 1.40
N PRO A 240 34.65 -18.05 1.30
CA PRO A 240 35.42 -17.34 0.28
C PRO A 240 34.97 -17.63 -1.17
N GLN A 241 34.36 -18.78 -1.41
CA GLN A 241 33.85 -19.20 -2.73
C GLN A 241 32.52 -18.52 -3.12
N LEU A 242 31.80 -17.92 -2.17
CA LEU A 242 30.53 -17.18 -2.38
C LEU A 242 30.72 -15.65 -2.28
N SER A 243 31.87 -15.18 -1.82
CA SER A 243 32.21 -13.75 -1.76
C SER A 243 32.21 -13.03 -3.14
N PRO A 244 32.69 -13.63 -4.26
CA PRO A 244 32.72 -12.94 -5.57
C PRO A 244 31.36 -12.51 -6.10
N VAL A 245 30.27 -13.11 -5.60
CA VAL A 245 28.89 -12.80 -6.01
C VAL A 245 28.49 -11.39 -5.59
N LEU A 246 28.98 -10.94 -4.44
CA LEU A 246 28.64 -9.64 -3.86
C LEU A 246 29.20 -8.46 -4.68
N GLY A 247 30.23 -8.70 -5.49
CA GLY A 247 30.74 -7.73 -6.47
C GLY A 247 30.05 -7.81 -7.85
N LEU A 248 29.32 -8.90 -8.13
CA LEU A 248 28.50 -9.05 -9.33
C LEU A 248 27.07 -8.52 -9.12
N ILE A 249 26.59 -8.54 -7.88
CA ILE A 249 25.30 -7.97 -7.48
C ILE A 249 25.48 -6.47 -7.23
N GLY A 250 24.62 -5.66 -7.84
CA GLY A 250 24.67 -4.21 -7.68
C GLY A 250 24.50 -3.76 -6.22
N GLU A 251 25.18 -2.68 -5.87
CA GLU A 251 25.29 -2.13 -4.50
C GLU A 251 23.94 -1.98 -3.75
N LYS A 252 22.82 -1.84 -4.47
CA LYS A 252 21.46 -1.72 -3.93
C LYS A 252 21.00 -2.90 -3.06
N TYR A 253 21.56 -4.10 -3.28
CA TYR A 253 21.18 -5.33 -2.55
C TYR A 253 22.22 -5.75 -1.53
N THR A 254 23.44 -5.23 -1.63
CA THR A 254 24.59 -5.59 -0.77
C THR A 254 24.92 -4.49 0.24
N LYS A 255 24.57 -3.22 0.01
CA LYS A 255 24.78 -2.17 1.02
C LYS A 255 23.86 -2.37 2.23
N ASP A 256 24.51 -2.43 3.37
CA ASP A 256 23.88 -2.26 4.68
C ASP A 256 23.20 -0.91 4.74
N ILE A 257 21.89 -0.93 4.97
CA ILE A 257 21.13 0.26 5.30
C ILE A 257 21.58 0.84 6.66
N ALA A 258 22.11 -0.01 7.56
CA ALA A 258 22.39 0.33 8.96
C ALA A 258 23.83 0.78 9.28
N SER A 259 24.81 0.61 8.37
CA SER A 259 26.23 0.92 8.66
C SER A 259 26.81 2.09 7.85
N SER A 260 26.10 2.59 6.83
CA SER A 260 26.49 3.79 6.07
C SER A 260 25.92 5.12 6.60
N MET A 261 24.99 5.06 7.55
CA MET A 261 24.55 6.22 8.34
C MET A 261 24.77 5.91 9.82
N GLN A 262 25.29 6.89 10.55
CA GLN A 262 25.13 6.91 12.00
C GLN A 262 23.62 7.05 12.26
N LEU A 263 22.98 5.96 12.65
CA LEU A 263 21.58 5.97 13.08
C LEU A 263 21.46 6.92 14.27
N GLN A 264 20.55 7.89 14.20
CA GLN A 264 20.20 8.69 15.35
C GLN A 264 19.49 7.78 16.35
N LYS A 265 20.22 7.34 17.37
CA LYS A 265 19.71 6.48 18.45
C LYS A 265 18.98 7.27 19.54
N GLU A 266 18.98 8.58 19.45
CA GLU A 266 18.34 9.49 20.38
C GLU A 266 17.43 10.43 19.58
N VAL A 267 16.21 10.66 20.08
CA VAL A 267 15.27 11.66 19.56
C VAL A 267 15.04 12.70 20.64
N ASP A 268 15.30 13.97 20.31
CA ASP A 268 14.99 15.09 21.19
C ASP A 268 13.53 15.53 20.98
N TRP A 269 12.72 15.37 22.01
CA TRP A 269 11.35 15.86 22.05
C TRP A 269 11.15 16.85 23.20
N ARG A 270 11.10 18.15 22.88
CA ARG A 270 10.79 19.25 23.82
C ARG A 270 11.64 19.27 25.10
N GLY A 271 12.91 18.86 25.00
CA GLY A 271 13.83 18.78 26.14
C GLY A 271 13.93 17.39 26.78
N HIS A 272 13.16 16.41 26.32
CA HIS A 272 13.32 15.00 26.67
C HIS A 272 14.06 14.24 25.57
N THR A 273 15.19 13.63 25.92
CA THR A 273 15.95 12.69 25.08
C THR A 273 15.32 11.29 25.19
N ALA A 274 14.89 10.71 24.07
CA ALA A 274 14.37 9.34 24.03
C ALA A 274 15.28 8.42 23.23
N GLU A 275 15.75 7.33 23.85
CA GLU A 275 16.55 6.31 23.17
C GLU A 275 15.67 5.42 22.27
N ILE A 276 16.12 5.22 21.02
CA ILE A 276 15.50 4.30 20.06
C ILE A 276 16.19 2.94 20.13
N TYR A 277 15.58 2.00 20.85
CA TYR A 277 16.11 0.63 20.97
C TYR A 277 16.03 -0.18 19.66
N ASN A 278 15.14 0.21 18.74
CA ASN A 278 14.90 -0.51 17.49
C ASN A 278 15.55 0.21 16.29
N ASP A 279 16.63 -0.38 15.75
CA ASP A 279 17.38 0.06 14.54
C ASP A 279 16.45 0.42 13.36
N GLU A 280 15.34 -0.30 13.17
CA GLU A 280 14.42 -0.09 12.03
C GLU A 280 13.53 1.16 12.21
N VAL A 281 13.12 1.43 13.45
CA VAL A 281 12.38 2.64 13.81
C VAL A 281 13.30 3.85 13.64
N ALA A 282 14.54 3.75 14.15
CA ALA A 282 15.57 4.77 13.97
C ALA A 282 15.83 5.07 12.49
N PHE A 283 16.04 4.02 11.67
CA PHE A 283 16.30 4.19 10.24
C PHE A 283 15.14 4.89 9.51
N LYS A 284 13.89 4.47 9.74
CA LYS A 284 12.73 5.04 9.05
C LYS A 284 12.44 6.48 9.50
N ILE A 285 12.65 6.81 10.78
CA ILE A 285 12.58 8.21 11.26
C ILE A 285 13.66 9.05 10.57
N GLN A 286 14.89 8.54 10.49
CA GLN A 286 16.01 9.21 9.82
C GLN A 286 15.76 9.41 8.32
N GLU A 287 15.17 8.44 7.62
CA GLU A 287 14.75 8.56 6.20
C GLU A 287 13.76 9.72 6.03
N LEU A 288 12.66 9.74 6.79
CA LEU A 288 11.63 10.79 6.70
C LEU A 288 12.12 12.18 7.13
N THR A 289 13.03 12.24 8.09
CA THR A 289 13.59 13.50 8.63
C THR A 289 14.61 14.11 7.67
N ASN A 290 15.50 13.29 7.10
CA ASN A 290 16.53 13.76 6.17
C ASN A 290 15.97 14.11 4.80
N ASP A 291 14.99 13.35 4.30
CA ASP A 291 14.53 13.50 2.92
C ASP A 291 13.94 14.89 2.64
N LYS A 292 13.24 15.49 3.61
CA LYS A 292 12.50 16.77 3.49
C LYS A 292 11.69 16.94 2.19
N LYS A 293 11.33 15.82 1.53
CA LYS A 293 10.64 15.80 0.23
C LYS A 293 9.27 16.47 0.30
N TRP A 294 8.67 16.53 1.50
CA TRP A 294 7.46 17.26 1.83
C TRP A 294 7.49 18.76 1.49
N LEU A 295 8.66 19.40 1.41
CA LEU A 295 8.79 20.78 0.92
C LEU A 295 8.48 20.95 -0.58
N LYS A 296 8.46 19.85 -1.34
CA LYS A 296 8.20 19.83 -2.79
C LYS A 296 6.82 19.23 -3.14
N TYR A 297 6.07 18.76 -2.14
CA TYR A 297 4.79 18.11 -2.35
C TYR A 297 3.66 19.13 -2.36
N ASN A 298 3.08 19.36 -3.54
CA ASN A 298 1.92 20.22 -3.72
C ASN A 298 0.59 19.42 -3.74
N ASP A 299 0.66 18.10 -3.96
CA ASP A 299 -0.52 17.23 -4.10
C ASP A 299 -0.80 16.45 -2.80
N ALA A 300 -2.06 16.39 -2.39
CA ALA A 300 -2.50 15.63 -1.20
C ALA A 300 -2.10 14.14 -1.26
N ASN A 301 -2.20 13.51 -2.44
CA ASN A 301 -1.86 12.09 -2.65
C ASN A 301 -0.39 11.77 -2.34
N GLN A 302 0.52 12.74 -2.41
CA GLN A 302 1.94 12.55 -2.10
C GLN A 302 2.17 12.48 -0.58
N PHE A 303 1.33 13.18 0.21
CA PHE A 303 1.33 13.08 1.67
C PHE A 303 0.76 11.75 2.17
N ASP A 304 -0.16 11.09 1.46
CA ASP A 304 -0.65 9.77 1.86
C ASP A 304 0.47 8.71 1.90
N GLY A 305 1.48 8.82 1.02
CA GLY A 305 2.68 7.99 1.10
C GLY A 305 3.52 8.23 2.36
N VAL A 306 3.62 9.49 2.80
CA VAL A 306 4.30 9.88 4.05
C VAL A 306 3.50 9.45 5.28
N ILE A 307 2.17 9.54 5.23
CA ILE A 307 1.28 9.04 6.29
C ILE A 307 1.40 7.52 6.39
N ALA A 308 1.45 6.80 5.27
CA ALA A 308 1.66 5.34 5.27
C ALA A 308 3.02 4.93 5.87
N SER A 309 4.10 5.70 5.62
CA SER A 309 5.39 5.43 6.27
C SER A 309 5.34 5.71 7.77
N TRP A 310 4.74 6.82 8.23
CA TRP A 310 4.54 7.08 9.67
C TRP A 310 3.68 6.00 10.35
N ILE A 311 2.60 5.53 9.72
CA ILE A 311 1.79 4.41 10.22
C ILE A 311 2.65 3.14 10.32
N SER A 312 3.47 2.83 9.30
CA SER A 312 4.38 1.67 9.34
C SER A 312 5.40 1.75 10.49
N ILE A 313 5.90 2.95 10.82
CA ILE A 313 6.79 3.17 11.97
C ILE A 313 6.04 2.99 13.28
N LEU A 314 4.86 3.60 13.42
CA LEU A 314 4.00 3.52 14.60
C LEU A 314 3.61 2.07 14.89
N ASP A 315 3.24 1.29 13.87
CA ASP A 315 2.93 -0.13 14.00
C ASP A 315 4.16 -0.98 14.39
N LEU A 316 5.36 -0.63 13.91
CA LEU A 316 6.59 -1.30 14.35
C LEU A 316 6.88 -0.98 15.82
N HIS A 317 6.77 0.28 16.21
CA HIS A 317 6.95 0.72 17.60
C HIS A 317 5.92 0.06 18.54
N LYS A 318 4.63 -0.02 18.15
CA LYS A 318 3.60 -0.74 18.93
C LYS A 318 3.97 -2.20 19.15
N ARG A 319 4.34 -2.93 18.09
CA ARG A 319 4.79 -4.33 18.21
C ARG A 319 6.04 -4.50 19.07
N ASP A 320 6.91 -3.49 19.11
CA ASP A 320 8.08 -3.47 19.99
C ASP A 320 7.66 -3.26 21.45
N THR A 321 6.79 -2.29 21.72
CA THR A 321 6.24 -2.04 23.07
C THR A 321 5.42 -3.22 23.62
N GLU A 322 4.69 -3.94 22.77
CA GLU A 322 3.92 -5.14 23.15
C GLU A 322 4.84 -6.32 23.51
N LYS A 323 5.89 -6.57 22.73
CA LYS A 323 6.87 -7.63 23.04
C LYS A 323 7.65 -7.39 24.32
N ASN A 324 7.88 -6.11 24.61
CA ASN A 324 8.75 -5.64 25.68
C ASN A 324 7.92 -5.04 26.85
N GLN A 325 6.64 -5.42 26.97
CA GLN A 325 5.69 -4.91 27.97
C GLN A 325 6.07 -5.35 29.40
N ASP A 326 6.65 -6.55 29.51
CA ASP A 326 7.08 -7.19 30.76
C ASP A 326 8.47 -6.72 31.25
N ASP A 327 9.16 -5.81 30.54
CA ASP A 327 10.44 -5.26 30.99
C ASP A 327 10.25 -4.41 32.27
N ASP A 328 10.94 -4.72 33.36
CA ASP A 328 10.84 -3.92 34.61
C ASP A 328 11.53 -2.54 34.53
N ASP A 329 12.31 -2.27 33.48
CA ASP A 329 13.09 -1.03 33.32
C ASP A 329 12.19 0.19 33.05
N LEU A 330 12.01 1.02 34.09
CA LEU A 330 11.19 2.23 34.05
C LEU A 330 11.66 3.25 33.00
N GLU A 331 12.97 3.37 32.81
CA GLU A 331 13.61 4.28 31.85
C GLU A 331 13.31 3.89 30.40
N GLN A 332 13.40 2.60 30.06
CA GLN A 332 13.02 2.10 28.73
C GLN A 332 11.52 2.34 28.46
N LYS A 333 10.66 2.15 29.46
CA LYS A 333 9.23 2.45 29.38
C LYS A 333 8.96 3.94 29.13
N GLN A 334 9.73 4.84 29.74
CA GLN A 334 9.65 6.28 29.50
C GLN A 334 10.12 6.66 28.09
N SER A 335 11.30 6.18 27.65
CA SER A 335 11.82 6.42 26.29
C SER A 335 10.84 5.95 25.21
N ARG A 336 10.24 4.76 25.37
CA ARG A 336 9.18 4.25 24.47
C ARG A 336 7.92 5.14 24.49
N ALA A 337 7.50 5.63 25.65
CA ALA A 337 6.35 6.54 25.74
C ALA A 337 6.60 7.89 25.04
N ILE A 338 7.78 8.47 25.23
CA ILE A 338 8.20 9.73 24.57
C ILE A 338 8.33 9.52 23.05
N LEU A 339 8.86 8.38 22.60
CA LEU A 339 8.93 8.08 21.17
C LEU A 339 7.52 7.88 20.57
N LEU A 340 6.57 7.29 21.31
CA LEU A 340 5.18 7.19 20.86
C LEU A 340 4.52 8.57 20.69
N THR A 341 4.73 9.50 21.61
CA THR A 341 4.17 10.87 21.51
C THR A 341 4.79 11.64 20.35
N TYR A 342 6.12 11.55 20.17
CA TYR A 342 6.83 12.09 19.02
C TYR A 342 6.29 11.56 17.68
N LEU A 343 6.09 10.23 17.56
CA LEU A 343 5.55 9.61 16.35
C LEU A 343 4.11 10.06 16.07
N ASN A 344 3.24 10.06 17.09
CA ASN A 344 1.86 10.50 16.95
C ASN A 344 1.77 11.98 16.56
N TYR A 345 2.57 12.84 17.18
CA TYR A 345 2.65 14.28 16.86
C TYR A 345 2.97 14.50 15.37
N ASN A 346 4.05 13.92 14.87
CA ASN A 346 4.44 14.05 13.45
C ASN A 346 3.39 13.44 12.48
N LEU A 347 2.76 12.32 12.86
CA LEU A 347 1.69 11.70 12.08
C LEU A 347 0.42 12.57 12.03
N LEU A 348 0.05 13.22 13.13
CA LEU A 348 -1.12 14.10 13.18
C LEU A 348 -0.86 15.39 12.38
N PHE A 349 0.33 16.01 12.49
CA PHE A 349 0.68 17.18 11.68
C PHE A 349 0.78 16.87 10.17
N THR A 350 1.23 15.68 9.76
CA THR A 350 1.21 15.29 8.33
C THR A 350 -0.20 15.07 7.78
N LYS A 351 -1.12 14.48 8.56
CA LYS A 351 -2.56 14.42 8.21
C LYS A 351 -3.15 15.82 8.07
N LEU A 352 -2.89 16.70 9.04
CA LEU A 352 -3.37 18.08 9.05
C LEU A 352 -2.90 18.83 7.79
N LYS A 353 -1.61 18.70 7.42
CA LYS A 353 -1.07 19.30 6.19
C LYS A 353 -1.74 18.78 4.92
N ARG A 354 -2.00 17.48 4.82
CA ARG A 354 -2.74 16.89 3.68
C ARG A 354 -4.15 17.48 3.58
N ASP A 355 -4.87 17.56 4.69
CA ASP A 355 -6.26 18.03 4.71
C ASP A 355 -6.35 19.53 4.36
N LEU A 356 -5.34 20.33 4.72
CA LEU A 356 -5.19 21.72 4.24
C LEU A 356 -4.95 21.82 2.73
N LEU A 357 -4.11 20.95 2.15
CA LEU A 357 -3.90 20.92 0.70
C LEU A 357 -5.19 20.50 -0.03
N LEU A 358 -5.96 19.56 0.53
CA LEU A 358 -7.25 19.16 -0.01
C LEU A 358 -8.27 20.32 0.04
N ILE A 359 -8.32 21.10 1.13
CA ILE A 359 -9.10 22.34 1.21
C ILE A 359 -8.64 23.34 0.14
N GLY A 360 -7.33 23.51 -0.06
CA GLY A 360 -6.77 24.39 -1.10
C GLY A 360 -7.19 24.00 -2.52
N LEU A 361 -7.33 22.71 -2.82
CA LEU A 361 -7.82 22.20 -4.11
C LEU A 361 -9.34 22.35 -4.29
N LEU A 362 -10.10 22.39 -3.19
CA LEU A 362 -11.56 22.58 -3.21
C LEU A 362 -11.97 24.07 -3.20
N ALA A 363 -11.10 24.95 -2.69
CA ALA A 363 -11.29 26.39 -2.69
C ALA A 363 -11.43 26.93 -4.13
N GLY A 364 -12.56 27.59 -4.41
CA GLY A 364 -12.91 28.12 -5.73
C GLY A 364 -14.15 27.50 -6.38
N LYS A 365 -14.66 26.37 -5.86
CA LYS A 365 -15.95 25.79 -6.29
C LYS A 365 -17.02 26.00 -5.22
N ALA A 366 -17.98 26.89 -5.49
CA ALA A 366 -19.06 27.29 -4.58
C ALA A 366 -19.90 26.13 -4.04
N GLU A 367 -20.08 25.06 -4.81
CA GLU A 367 -20.86 23.88 -4.40
C GLU A 367 -20.16 23.06 -3.29
N ASN A 368 -18.83 23.24 -3.13
CA ASN A 368 -18.01 22.44 -2.22
C ASN A 368 -17.89 23.01 -0.80
N SER A 369 -18.53 24.15 -0.48
CA SER A 369 -18.42 24.79 0.85
C SER A 369 -18.78 23.84 2.00
N LYS A 370 -19.72 22.91 1.79
CA LYS A 370 -20.10 21.88 2.78
C LYS A 370 -18.96 20.89 3.06
N ASP A 371 -18.25 20.46 2.02
CA ASP A 371 -17.13 19.52 2.15
C ASP A 371 -15.89 20.20 2.75
N ILE A 372 -15.66 21.47 2.41
CA ILE A 372 -14.62 22.31 3.04
C ILE A 372 -14.88 22.45 4.55
N VAL A 373 -16.12 22.74 4.97
CA VAL A 373 -16.50 22.78 6.40
C VAL A 373 -16.33 21.42 7.08
N ARG A 374 -16.64 20.32 6.39
CA ARG A 374 -16.38 18.96 6.91
C ARG A 374 -14.89 18.71 7.15
N LEU A 375 -14.01 19.13 6.22
CA LEU A 375 -12.56 19.00 6.37
C LEU A 375 -12.03 19.87 7.51
N PHE A 376 -12.50 21.10 7.67
CA PHE A 376 -12.13 21.92 8.84
C PHE A 376 -12.57 21.31 10.18
N ASN A 377 -13.75 20.69 10.26
CA ASN A 377 -14.15 19.95 11.46
C ASN A 377 -13.23 18.75 11.73
N GLY A 378 -12.74 18.06 10.68
CA GLY A 378 -11.71 17.03 10.81
C GLY A 378 -10.37 17.57 11.32
N ILE A 379 -9.93 18.72 10.81
CA ILE A 379 -8.72 19.41 11.30
C ILE A 379 -8.86 19.81 12.77
N ILE A 380 -10.01 20.37 13.18
CA ILE A 380 -10.30 20.70 14.58
C ILE A 380 -10.22 19.44 15.47
N GLN A 381 -10.76 18.30 15.02
CA GLN A 381 -10.61 17.03 15.74
C GLN A 381 -9.15 16.58 15.83
N ILE A 382 -8.35 16.70 14.76
CA ILE A 382 -6.92 16.38 14.77
C ILE A 382 -6.13 17.28 15.74
N VAL A 383 -6.51 18.55 15.90
CA VAL A 383 -5.90 19.46 16.88
C VAL A 383 -6.25 19.06 18.31
N LYS A 384 -7.45 18.55 18.58
CA LYS A 384 -7.80 17.96 19.90
C LYS A 384 -7.04 16.68 20.18
N GLU A 385 -6.92 15.81 19.17
CA GLU A 385 -6.07 14.61 19.26
C GLU A 385 -4.58 14.95 19.48
N LEU A 386 -4.12 16.17 19.13
CA LEU A 386 -2.79 16.69 19.45
C LEU A 386 -2.68 17.26 20.88
N GLU A 387 -3.73 17.89 21.39
CA GLU A 387 -3.83 18.42 22.76
C GLU A 387 -3.88 17.28 23.80
N ASP A 388 -4.63 16.22 23.51
CA ASP A 388 -4.75 14.99 24.32
C ASP A 388 -3.46 14.14 24.39
N LEU A 389 -2.39 14.52 23.67
CA LEU A 389 -1.15 13.72 23.66
C LEU A 389 -0.43 13.77 25.03
N PRO A 390 0.06 12.61 25.54
CA PRO A 390 0.78 12.55 26.80
C PRO A 390 1.94 13.54 26.87
N GLY A 391 1.96 14.38 27.91
CA GLY A 391 3.00 15.38 28.15
C GLY A 391 2.85 16.69 27.37
N VAL A 392 1.93 16.82 26.40
CA VAL A 392 1.68 18.10 25.72
C VAL A 392 1.07 19.13 26.67
N TYR A 393 0.20 18.71 27.58
CA TYR A 393 -0.35 19.55 28.65
C TYR A 393 0.73 20.16 29.59
N ASN A 394 1.93 19.57 29.66
CA ASN A 394 3.02 20.08 30.50
C ASN A 394 3.86 21.18 29.80
N ASP A 395 3.74 21.33 28.48
CA ASP A 395 4.37 22.41 27.70
C ASP A 395 3.34 23.53 27.49
N GLU A 396 3.29 24.47 28.45
CA GLU A 396 2.39 25.63 28.47
C GLU A 396 2.43 26.44 27.15
N ASP A 397 3.58 26.52 26.49
CA ASP A 397 3.72 27.29 25.25
C ASP A 397 3.21 26.51 24.04
N LEU A 398 3.39 25.19 24.01
CA LEU A 398 2.79 24.32 23.00
C LEU A 398 1.28 24.21 23.18
N HIS A 399 0.78 23.95 24.38
CA HIS A 399 -0.65 23.84 24.68
C HIS A 399 -1.39 25.13 24.31
N TYR A 400 -0.88 26.30 24.75
CA TYR A 400 -1.38 27.61 24.33
C TYR A 400 -1.40 27.75 22.80
N SER A 401 -0.31 27.36 22.12
CA SER A 401 -0.25 27.46 20.65
C SER A 401 -1.27 26.55 19.94
N LEU A 402 -1.56 25.36 20.50
CA LEU A 402 -2.55 24.42 19.94
C LEU A 402 -3.98 24.88 20.16
N GLU A 403 -4.31 25.45 21.32
CA GLU A 403 -5.61 26.09 21.57
C GLU A 403 -5.87 27.22 20.55
N HIS A 404 -4.86 28.07 20.33
CA HIS A 404 -4.92 29.14 19.34
C HIS A 404 -5.00 28.59 17.90
N LEU A 405 -4.43 27.42 17.63
CA LEU A 405 -4.53 26.74 16.34
C LEU A 405 -5.93 26.17 16.10
N GLU A 406 -6.59 25.61 17.13
CA GLU A 406 -7.99 25.20 17.05
C GLU A 406 -8.89 26.40 16.73
N GLN A 407 -8.77 27.46 17.54
CA GLN A 407 -9.55 28.69 17.36
C GLN A 407 -9.36 29.26 15.94
N TYR A 408 -8.12 29.31 15.43
CA TYR A 408 -7.81 29.78 14.08
C TYR A 408 -8.51 28.96 12.97
N TYR A 409 -8.57 27.63 13.10
CA TYR A 409 -9.30 26.79 12.15
C TYR A 409 -10.82 26.87 12.31
N GLU A 410 -11.34 27.10 13.52
CA GLU A 410 -12.75 27.44 13.73
C GLU A 410 -13.10 28.78 13.07
N TYR A 411 -12.25 29.80 13.18
CA TYR A 411 -12.43 31.08 12.52
C TYR A 411 -12.41 30.95 10.99
N LYS A 412 -11.49 30.15 10.42
CA LYS A 412 -11.49 29.82 8.97
C LYS A 412 -12.74 29.07 8.52
N LYS A 413 -13.20 28.07 9.30
CA LYS A 413 -14.48 27.37 9.08
C LYS A 413 -15.66 28.34 9.03
N ASN A 414 -15.74 29.25 9.99
CA ASN A 414 -16.81 30.24 10.09
C ASN A 414 -16.79 31.25 8.94
N VAL A 415 -15.59 31.63 8.44
CA VAL A 415 -15.44 32.44 7.22
C VAL A 415 -16.01 31.72 5.98
N VAL A 416 -15.74 30.44 5.78
CA VAL A 416 -16.31 29.68 4.64
C VAL A 416 -17.84 29.55 4.74
N ILE A 417 -18.39 29.45 5.95
CA ILE A 417 -19.83 29.49 6.17
C ILE A 417 -20.40 30.87 5.80
N ALA A 418 -19.72 31.95 6.17
CA ALA A 418 -20.13 33.31 5.81
C ALA A 418 -20.04 33.58 4.29
N GLU A 419 -19.03 33.05 3.61
CA GLU A 419 -18.95 33.05 2.13
C GLU A 419 -20.15 32.33 1.49
N ALA A 420 -20.58 31.19 2.05
CA ALA A 420 -21.76 30.48 1.55
C ALA A 420 -23.06 31.30 1.74
N TYR A 421 -23.20 32.02 2.87
CA TYR A 421 -24.32 32.95 3.06
C TYR A 421 -24.26 34.17 2.11
N GLN A 422 -23.05 34.66 1.81
CA GLN A 422 -22.84 35.73 0.82
C GLN A 422 -23.25 35.26 -0.59
N LEU A 423 -22.94 34.02 -0.96
CA LEU A 423 -23.38 33.40 -2.23
C LEU A 423 -24.90 33.19 -2.26
N SER A 424 -25.53 32.86 -1.13
CA SER A 424 -27.00 32.78 -1.01
C SER A 424 -27.70 34.14 -0.93
N SER A 425 -26.99 35.25 -1.14
CA SER A 425 -27.48 36.63 -1.01
C SER A 425 -28.08 36.97 0.37
N ARG A 426 -27.60 36.37 1.47
CA ARG A 426 -28.04 36.70 2.84
C ARG A 426 -26.98 37.55 3.54
N PHE A 427 -26.75 38.76 3.03
CA PHE A 427 -25.58 39.57 3.41
C PHE A 427 -25.59 40.00 4.89
N ALA A 428 -26.78 40.27 5.46
CA ALA A 428 -26.92 40.63 6.87
C ALA A 428 -26.51 39.52 7.85
N GLU A 429 -26.64 38.25 7.45
CA GLU A 429 -26.23 37.10 8.27
C GLU A 429 -24.74 36.79 8.09
N ALA A 430 -24.24 36.82 6.86
CA ALA A 430 -22.81 36.74 6.57
C ALA A 430 -22.02 37.80 7.36
N LEU A 431 -22.50 39.05 7.39
CA LEU A 431 -21.90 40.14 8.14
C LEU A 431 -21.82 39.88 9.65
N LYS A 432 -22.87 39.30 10.26
CA LYS A 432 -22.85 38.94 11.69
C LYS A 432 -21.79 37.88 11.99
N ILE A 433 -21.60 36.91 11.10
CA ILE A 433 -20.58 35.86 11.26
C ILE A 433 -19.18 36.47 11.12
N PHE A 434 -18.94 37.34 10.13
CA PHE A 434 -17.65 38.03 9.99
C PHE A 434 -17.34 38.95 11.18
N ASP A 435 -18.30 39.72 11.68
CA ASP A 435 -18.14 40.58 12.85
C ASP A 435 -17.89 39.77 14.14
N TYR A 436 -18.56 38.62 14.30
CA TYR A 436 -18.26 37.68 15.38
C TYR A 436 -16.79 37.20 15.31
N VAL A 437 -16.35 36.68 14.16
CA VAL A 437 -14.96 36.20 14.00
C VAL A 437 -13.96 37.32 14.26
N ASN A 438 -14.19 38.55 13.78
CA ASN A 438 -13.27 39.67 14.02
C ASN A 438 -13.19 40.08 15.50
N LYS A 439 -14.29 39.96 16.26
CA LYS A 439 -14.32 40.23 17.71
C LYS A 439 -13.68 39.12 18.53
N SER A 440 -13.78 37.87 18.09
CA SER A 440 -13.13 36.74 18.74
C SER A 440 -11.63 36.66 18.43
N LEU A 441 -11.20 37.16 17.26
CA LEU A 441 -9.80 37.20 16.84
C LEU A 441 -9.05 38.36 17.51
N ASN A 442 -8.77 38.20 18.81
CA ASN A 442 -8.00 39.11 19.66
C ASN A 442 -6.50 39.14 19.30
N PHE A 443 -6.17 39.47 18.05
CA PHE A 443 -4.80 39.58 17.56
C PHE A 443 -4.37 41.05 17.44
N THR A 444 -3.44 41.46 18.30
CA THR A 444 -2.76 42.76 18.21
C THR A 444 -1.58 42.66 17.23
N PRO A 445 -1.46 43.55 16.22
CA PRO A 445 -0.31 43.53 15.30
C PRO A 445 1.01 43.81 16.04
N GLY A 446 1.78 42.75 16.30
CA GLY A 446 3.06 42.81 17.03
C GLY A 446 3.24 41.70 18.06
N GLU A 447 2.16 41.07 18.51
CA GLU A 447 2.21 39.91 19.42
C GLU A 447 2.36 38.60 18.64
N GLN A 448 2.97 37.59 19.25
CA GLN A 448 3.08 36.25 18.65
C GLN A 448 1.78 35.47 18.94
N TYR A 449 0.96 35.25 17.91
CA TYR A 449 -0.29 34.48 18.05
C TYR A 449 0.00 33.00 18.39
N PHE A 450 0.99 32.42 17.71
CA PHE A 450 1.63 31.17 18.09
C PHE A 450 3.00 31.49 18.71
N LYS A 451 3.21 31.06 19.95
CA LYS A 451 4.53 31.11 20.65
C LYS A 451 5.55 30.11 20.09
N VAL A 452 5.07 29.14 19.30
CA VAL A 452 5.77 27.93 18.89
C VAL A 452 5.58 27.73 17.39
N ASP A 453 6.66 27.37 16.69
CA ASP A 453 6.59 26.98 15.28
C ASP A 453 6.13 25.52 15.13
N PHE A 454 5.19 25.31 14.19
CA PHE A 454 4.63 23.98 13.91
C PHE A 454 5.37 23.26 12.76
N PRO A 455 5.52 21.92 12.82
CA PRO A 455 6.05 21.14 11.70
C PRO A 455 5.23 21.28 10.41
N PHE A 456 5.87 20.96 9.27
CA PHE A 456 5.26 20.90 7.94
C PHE A 456 4.62 22.21 7.43
N ASP A 457 4.97 23.37 8.01
CA ASP A 457 4.42 24.68 7.66
C ASP A 457 2.87 24.68 7.64
N VAL A 458 2.26 24.22 8.74
CA VAL A 458 0.80 24.09 8.86
C VAL A 458 0.08 25.43 9.04
N SER A 459 0.66 26.37 9.78
CA SER A 459 0.24 27.77 9.87
C SER A 459 1.40 28.62 10.39
N LYS A 460 1.43 29.89 9.99
CA LYS A 460 2.46 30.86 10.41
C LYS A 460 1.82 32.12 10.97
N ASN A 461 2.51 32.79 11.90
CA ASN A 461 2.07 34.08 12.45
C ASN A 461 1.82 35.14 11.34
N THR A 462 2.53 35.07 10.22
CA THR A 462 2.29 35.91 9.04
C THR A 462 0.94 35.63 8.35
N GLU A 463 0.52 34.36 8.25
CA GLU A 463 -0.77 33.97 7.68
C GLU A 463 -1.96 34.43 8.53
N VAL A 464 -1.80 34.48 9.86
CA VAL A 464 -2.80 35.04 10.77
C VAL A 464 -2.98 36.54 10.52
N ALA A 465 -1.87 37.28 10.34
CA ALA A 465 -1.92 38.70 10.00
C ALA A 465 -2.56 38.96 8.63
N PHE A 466 -2.23 38.16 7.60
CA PHE A 466 -2.89 38.24 6.29
C PHE A 466 -4.39 37.90 6.37
N PHE A 467 -4.76 36.88 7.16
CA PHE A 467 -6.15 36.48 7.38
C PHE A 467 -6.96 37.61 8.01
N LYS A 468 -6.43 38.31 9.02
CA LYS A 468 -7.10 39.48 9.62
C LYS A 468 -7.37 40.58 8.58
N VAL A 469 -6.38 40.92 7.76
CA VAL A 469 -6.52 41.94 6.70
C VAL A 469 -7.52 41.50 5.61
N ASP A 470 -7.61 40.21 5.30
CA ASP A 470 -8.62 39.69 4.36
C ASP A 470 -10.03 39.73 4.97
N LEU A 471 -10.15 39.40 6.25
CA LEU A 471 -11.40 39.45 7.01
C LEU A 471 -11.95 40.89 7.08
N GLU A 472 -11.12 41.88 7.39
CA GLU A 472 -11.50 43.30 7.38
C GLU A 472 -12.04 43.76 6.01
N LYS A 473 -11.41 43.34 4.90
CA LYS A 473 -11.89 43.60 3.54
C LYS A 473 -13.25 42.96 3.26
N ARG A 474 -13.45 41.71 3.70
CA ARG A 474 -14.70 40.96 3.53
C ARG A 474 -15.85 41.53 4.35
N ILE A 475 -15.57 42.04 5.56
CA ILE A 475 -16.52 42.82 6.36
C ILE A 475 -16.99 44.03 5.56
N LEU A 476 -16.07 44.86 5.05
CA LEU A 476 -16.42 46.06 4.27
C LEU A 476 -17.25 45.70 3.02
N GLN A 477 -16.87 44.65 2.29
CA GLN A 477 -17.63 44.17 1.13
C GLN A 477 -19.05 43.72 1.52
N CYS A 478 -19.21 42.97 2.62
CA CYS A 478 -20.51 42.51 3.09
C CYS A 478 -21.37 43.64 3.67
N GLN A 479 -20.77 44.65 4.32
CA GLN A 479 -21.46 45.86 4.77
C GLN A 479 -22.04 46.63 3.58
N ILE A 480 -21.26 46.87 2.53
CA ILE A 480 -21.71 47.54 1.31
C ILE A 480 -22.84 46.75 0.65
N ASN A 481 -22.69 45.42 0.50
CA ASN A 481 -23.71 44.57 -0.09
C ASN A 481 -25.02 44.55 0.73
N ALA A 482 -24.93 44.46 2.07
CA ALA A 482 -26.09 44.49 2.96
C ALA A 482 -26.80 45.85 2.94
N GLN A 483 -26.07 46.97 2.87
CA GLN A 483 -26.66 48.30 2.69
C GLN A 483 -27.36 48.43 1.32
N PHE A 484 -26.78 47.89 0.25
CA PHE A 484 -27.40 47.84 -1.07
C PHE A 484 -28.67 46.97 -1.09
N GLU A 485 -28.65 45.83 -0.41
CA GLU A 485 -29.81 44.95 -0.24
C GLU A 485 -30.93 45.66 0.54
N GLN A 486 -30.64 46.22 1.71
CA GLN A 486 -31.62 47.00 2.49
C GLN A 486 -32.18 48.19 1.71
N THR A 487 -31.36 48.86 0.89
CA THR A 487 -31.83 49.97 0.03
C THR A 487 -32.75 49.47 -1.08
N LYS A 488 -32.49 48.29 -1.66
CA LYS A 488 -33.38 47.64 -2.64
C LYS A 488 -34.68 47.16 -2.01
N GLU A 489 -34.63 46.59 -0.80
CA GLU A 489 -35.83 46.18 -0.06
C GLU A 489 -36.69 47.40 0.33
N ALA A 490 -36.07 48.48 0.80
CA ALA A 490 -36.76 49.73 1.13
C ALA A 490 -37.36 50.44 -0.12
N ALA A 491 -36.73 50.28 -1.29
CA ALA A 491 -37.28 50.72 -2.56
C ALA A 491 -38.36 49.79 -3.14
N CYS A 492 -38.51 48.57 -2.60
CA CYS A 492 -39.54 47.63 -3.03
C CYS A 492 -40.89 48.01 -2.41
N THR A 493 -41.87 48.34 -3.25
CA THR A 493 -43.21 48.72 -2.78
C THR A 493 -43.88 47.58 -2.02
N LYS A 494 -44.51 47.89 -0.88
CA LYS A 494 -45.27 46.92 -0.04
C LYS A 494 -46.43 46.18 -0.73
N TYR A 495 -46.72 46.52 -1.98
CA TYR A 495 -47.85 46.01 -2.75
C TYR A 495 -47.36 45.33 -4.03
N THR A 496 -47.92 44.16 -4.34
CA THR A 496 -47.69 43.43 -5.59
C THR A 496 -48.50 44.04 -6.74
N LEU A 497 -48.36 45.35 -6.97
CA LEU A 497 -49.25 46.10 -7.86
C LEU A 497 -48.97 45.83 -9.35
N GLU A 498 -47.70 45.60 -9.71
CA GLU A 498 -47.25 45.48 -11.11
C GLU A 498 -47.01 44.03 -11.56
N ASN A 499 -46.74 43.10 -10.64
CA ASN A 499 -46.47 41.72 -10.99
C ASN A 499 -46.85 40.74 -9.87
N LEU A 500 -47.81 39.85 -10.16
CA LEU A 500 -48.32 38.84 -9.23
C LEU A 500 -47.25 37.81 -8.81
N SER A 501 -46.18 37.62 -9.60
CA SER A 501 -45.08 36.70 -9.26
C SER A 501 -43.92 37.35 -8.49
N LYS A 502 -43.98 38.66 -8.23
CA LYS A 502 -42.99 39.37 -7.39
C LYS A 502 -43.60 39.67 -6.02
N TYR A 503 -43.27 38.84 -5.03
CA TYR A 503 -43.67 39.07 -3.63
C TYR A 503 -42.67 39.98 -2.90
N PRO A 504 -43.11 40.95 -2.10
CA PRO A 504 -42.21 41.74 -1.27
C PRO A 504 -41.62 40.88 -0.13
N ALA A 505 -40.31 41.00 0.09
CA ALA A 505 -39.65 40.40 1.24
C ALA A 505 -40.13 41.07 2.55
N GLY A 506 -40.18 40.31 3.64
CA GLY A 506 -40.57 40.83 4.95
C GLY A 506 -42.08 40.85 5.26
N LEU A 507 -42.94 40.24 4.44
CA LEU A 507 -44.31 39.94 4.86
C LEU A 507 -44.30 38.89 5.98
N ASN A 508 -44.83 39.25 7.15
CA ASN A 508 -45.16 38.27 8.19
C ASN A 508 -46.11 37.24 7.60
N ALA A 509 -45.68 35.98 7.54
CA ALA A 509 -46.54 34.87 7.13
C ALA A 509 -47.77 34.82 8.06
N LEU A 510 -48.92 35.23 7.52
CA LEU A 510 -50.20 35.17 8.23
C LEU A 510 -50.48 33.70 8.52
N ASN A 511 -50.26 33.29 9.76
CA ASN A 511 -50.46 31.92 10.18
C ASN A 511 -51.96 31.67 10.31
N VAL A 512 -52.60 31.27 9.20
CA VAL A 512 -54.04 31.02 9.08
C VAL A 512 -54.38 29.72 9.82
N ARG A 513 -54.27 29.74 11.15
CA ARG A 513 -54.35 28.54 12.02
C ARG A 513 -55.73 27.88 12.07
N THR A 514 -56.76 28.55 11.58
CA THR A 514 -58.15 28.07 11.58
C THR A 514 -58.80 28.40 10.24
N ILE A 515 -58.59 27.52 9.25
CA ILE A 515 -59.46 27.43 8.07
C ILE A 515 -60.64 26.55 8.47
N GLU A 516 -61.74 27.15 8.91
CA GLU A 516 -62.97 26.41 9.21
C GLU A 516 -63.82 26.26 7.95
N PRO A 517 -64.35 25.05 7.64
CA PRO A 517 -65.22 24.85 6.50
C PRO A 517 -66.60 25.48 6.77
N ILE A 518 -66.85 26.63 6.15
CA ILE A 518 -68.17 27.24 6.13
C ILE A 518 -69.12 26.32 5.34
N LEU A 519 -70.25 25.96 5.94
CA LEU A 519 -71.31 25.19 5.28
C LEU A 519 -71.93 26.04 4.15
N CYS A 520 -71.42 25.87 2.94
CA CYS A 520 -72.08 26.36 1.73
C CYS A 520 -73.48 25.74 1.62
N LYS A 521 -74.46 26.53 1.14
CA LYS A 521 -75.81 26.04 0.88
C LYS A 521 -75.76 24.76 0.01
N PRO A 522 -76.59 23.74 0.27
CA PRO A 522 -76.58 22.52 -0.53
C PRO A 522 -76.80 22.86 -1.99
N VAL A 523 -76.01 22.24 -2.88
CA VAL A 523 -76.09 22.45 -4.33
C VAL A 523 -77.40 21.86 -4.83
N LEU A 524 -78.40 22.71 -4.97
CA LEU A 524 -79.74 22.33 -5.39
C LEU A 524 -79.82 22.45 -6.92
N PHE A 525 -79.74 21.31 -7.60
CA PHE A 525 -79.95 21.24 -9.04
C PHE A 525 -81.44 21.36 -9.34
N ASP A 526 -81.82 22.32 -10.18
CA ASP A 526 -83.17 22.36 -10.74
C ASP A 526 -83.31 21.30 -11.84
N ILE A 527 -83.59 20.07 -11.41
CA ILE A 527 -83.76 18.92 -12.29
C ILE A 527 -85.02 19.08 -13.17
N ALA A 528 -86.00 19.91 -12.78
CA ALA A 528 -87.21 20.14 -13.57
C ALA A 528 -86.90 20.87 -14.90
N TYR A 529 -85.88 21.74 -14.92
CA TYR A 529 -85.41 22.42 -16.13
C TYR A 529 -85.05 21.44 -17.27
N ASN A 530 -84.49 20.27 -16.94
CA ASN A 530 -84.13 19.24 -17.93
C ASN A 530 -85.35 18.61 -18.65
N TYR A 531 -86.55 18.72 -18.07
CA TYR A 531 -87.78 18.20 -18.65
C TYR A 531 -88.57 19.23 -19.46
N ILE A 532 -88.14 20.50 -19.47
CA ILE A 532 -88.67 21.56 -20.33
C ILE A 532 -88.17 21.33 -21.77
N SER A 533 -88.83 20.42 -22.48
CA SER A 533 -88.58 20.14 -23.89
C SER A 533 -89.61 20.86 -24.75
N TYR A 534 -89.19 21.97 -25.37
CA TYR A 534 -89.98 22.61 -26.42
C TYR A 534 -90.17 21.62 -27.58
N THR A 535 -91.42 21.46 -28.03
CA THR A 535 -91.78 20.46 -29.04
C THR A 535 -91.06 20.73 -30.38
N LYS A 536 -90.21 19.78 -30.74
CA LYS A 536 -89.27 19.74 -31.87
C LYS A 536 -89.72 20.49 -33.13
N GLN A 537 -88.86 21.38 -33.63
CA GLN A 537 -88.56 21.46 -35.07
C GLN A 537 -87.08 21.08 -35.30
N PRO A 538 -86.74 20.39 -36.40
CA PRO A 538 -85.41 19.81 -36.59
C PRO A 538 -84.50 20.71 -37.43
N VAL A 539 -83.34 21.11 -36.89
CA VAL A 539 -82.21 21.56 -37.71
C VAL A 539 -80.90 20.95 -37.20
N THR A 540 -80.26 20.25 -38.15
CA THR A 540 -78.95 19.59 -38.20
C THR A 540 -77.80 20.15 -37.35
N SER A 541 -77.18 19.24 -36.58
CA SER A 541 -75.72 19.03 -36.41
C SER A 541 -74.72 20.19 -36.52
N VAL A 542 -73.93 20.40 -35.44
CA VAL A 542 -72.49 20.06 -35.41
C VAL A 542 -72.17 19.47 -34.03
N GLY A 543 -71.28 18.48 -33.95
CA GLY A 543 -71.08 17.66 -32.75
C GLY A 543 -70.05 18.18 -31.73
N ASN A 544 -70.27 17.77 -30.48
CA ASN A 544 -69.29 17.33 -29.48
C ASN A 544 -67.90 18.00 -29.43
N SER A 545 -67.67 18.73 -28.33
CA SER A 545 -66.37 18.75 -27.64
C SER A 545 -66.60 18.88 -26.13
N ALA A 546 -67.05 17.80 -25.50
CA ALA A 546 -67.15 17.69 -24.04
C ALA A 546 -66.50 16.39 -23.57
N LYS A 547 -65.24 16.48 -23.13
CA LYS A 547 -64.58 15.62 -22.11
C LYS A 547 -63.08 15.95 -22.04
N GLN A 548 -62.71 16.77 -21.05
CA GLN A 548 -61.42 16.62 -20.36
C GLN A 548 -61.52 17.32 -18.99
N VAL A 549 -61.84 16.53 -17.98
CA VAL A 549 -61.66 16.87 -16.57
C VAL A 549 -61.03 15.64 -15.93
N GLN A 550 -59.89 15.87 -15.27
CA GLN A 550 -59.23 14.99 -14.29
C GLN A 550 -58.86 13.56 -14.75
N GLN A 551 -57.55 13.31 -14.76
CA GLN A 551 -56.99 12.19 -14.00
C GLN A 551 -55.51 12.47 -13.70
N GLU A 552 -55.19 12.81 -12.46
CA GLU A 552 -53.91 12.44 -11.87
C GLU A 552 -54.02 12.40 -10.33
N GLN A 553 -53.26 11.46 -9.74
CA GLN A 553 -53.08 11.25 -8.30
C GLN A 553 -54.25 10.65 -7.50
N GLN A 554 -54.33 9.31 -7.51
CA GLN A 554 -54.22 8.55 -6.25
C GLN A 554 -53.29 7.35 -6.45
N GLN A 555 -52.52 7.04 -5.41
CA GLN A 555 -51.36 6.15 -5.46
C GLN A 555 -51.69 4.71 -5.00
N GLN A 556 -50.88 3.75 -5.50
CA GLN A 556 -50.49 2.50 -4.83
C GLN A 556 -51.59 1.57 -4.28
N LYS A 557 -51.78 0.41 -4.94
CA LYS A 557 -51.41 -0.93 -4.38
C LYS A 557 -51.90 -2.06 -5.29
N GLN A 558 -50.97 -2.83 -5.86
CA GLN A 558 -50.85 -4.29 -5.70
C GLN A 558 -49.67 -4.82 -6.53
N GLN A 559 -49.00 -5.84 -6.01
CA GLN A 559 -47.95 -6.59 -6.71
C GLN A 559 -48.57 -7.79 -7.45
N GLN A 560 -47.84 -8.25 -8.47
CA GLN A 560 -47.82 -9.64 -8.93
C GLN A 560 -49.05 -10.23 -9.67
N THR A 561 -48.85 -10.34 -10.99
CA THR A 561 -49.08 -11.55 -11.84
C THR A 561 -50.51 -11.94 -12.27
N GLU A 562 -50.55 -12.64 -13.42
CA GLU A 562 -51.64 -13.48 -13.94
C GLU A 562 -52.92 -12.71 -14.39
N ASN A 563 -53.35 -12.76 -15.65
CA ASN A 563 -53.71 -14.02 -16.33
C ASN A 563 -53.87 -13.88 -17.87
N THR A 564 -53.40 -14.90 -18.58
CA THR A 564 -53.98 -15.39 -19.84
C THR A 564 -55.47 -15.76 -19.64
N ASP A 565 -56.36 -15.75 -20.64
CA ASP A 565 -56.42 -16.84 -21.63
C ASP A 565 -57.49 -16.66 -22.73
N ALA A 566 -57.32 -17.47 -23.80
CA ALA A 566 -58.30 -17.99 -24.76
C ALA A 566 -59.16 -17.03 -25.63
N SER A 567 -59.48 -17.30 -26.92
CA SER A 567 -59.03 -18.24 -27.99
C SER A 567 -59.81 -17.85 -29.29
N PRO A 568 -59.69 -18.47 -30.51
CA PRO A 568 -58.99 -19.73 -30.85
C PRO A 568 -58.29 -19.89 -32.25
N LYS A 569 -57.46 -20.95 -32.36
CA LYS A 569 -57.17 -21.81 -33.57
C LYS A 569 -56.46 -21.15 -34.77
N LYS A 570 -55.41 -21.68 -35.42
CA LYS A 570 -54.64 -22.97 -35.51
C LYS A 570 -53.24 -22.59 -36.13
N SER A 571 -52.17 -23.37 -36.26
CA SER A 571 -51.63 -24.68 -35.79
C SER A 571 -50.18 -24.78 -36.35
N GLY A 572 -49.20 -25.54 -35.84
CA GLY A 572 -49.17 -26.51 -34.74
C GLY A 572 -48.44 -27.82 -35.12
N PHE A 573 -47.10 -27.88 -35.05
CA PHE A 573 -46.32 -29.11 -35.32
C PHE A 573 -45.10 -29.28 -34.36
N PHE A 574 -45.08 -30.42 -33.66
CA PHE A 574 -43.95 -31.12 -33.03
C PHE A 574 -43.03 -30.39 -32.03
N GLY A 575 -43.08 -30.88 -30.78
CA GLY A 575 -41.90 -31.06 -29.94
C GLY A 575 -41.87 -32.50 -29.42
N ILE A 576 -40.68 -33.10 -29.33
CA ILE A 576 -40.42 -34.33 -28.56
C ILE A 576 -38.98 -34.24 -28.02
N PHE A 577 -38.82 -34.02 -26.71
CA PHE A 577 -38.26 -35.02 -25.79
C PHE A 577 -38.11 -34.42 -24.39
N ARG A 578 -38.69 -35.11 -23.42
CA ARG A 578 -38.45 -34.98 -21.98
C ARG A 578 -37.92 -36.34 -21.55
N GLY A 579 -36.85 -36.36 -20.75
CA GLY A 579 -36.17 -37.57 -20.31
C GLY A 579 -34.97 -37.19 -19.45
#